data_AF-A0A543CGH7-F1
#
_entry.id   AF-A0A543CGH7-F1
#
_cell.length_a   1.000
_cell.length_b   1.000
_cell.length_c   1.000
_cell.angle_alpha   90.00
_cell.angle_beta   90.00
_cell.angle_gamma   90.00
#
_symmetry.space_group_name_H-M   'P 1'
#
loop_
_entity.id
_entity.type
_entity.pdbx_description
1 polymer ?
#
loop_
_entity_poly.entity_id
_entity_poly.type
_entity_poly.pdbx_seq_one_letter_code
_entity_poly.pdbx_strand_id
1 'polypeptide(L)'
;MTAAPIRLKAVLRQQHLQTHTGFCREYDKVARMIDPELVGTYPSRAQFHRWLSGELKGLPHPHHCRVLEKMCPGYSAAQLFEPDQPDASRSVVDPADDGGLFDVIEDRIDQPAAGAVEWGPEQPADIGRSYAGLSASAATGVSEGTQRLGQRLLKLKKVQRLSDRDISQFAHLAGHIIDLDTRIDIEISGDGAARVTYRYELLNMTDRPLVRLPRDLWFQYTSGELTIRPLIDSTRRVAIQRVHDTPNLAKFACQLSPAIKSGESAVIGYTCEGGRFEDALYWRQAIPRYTRHFTINLRHGDAGDLISCSAIEEHEDGSENSATEELIWDHEGDDVIITLTRDYLRPNQSVTLRWTVTREHA
;
A
#
# COMPACT_ATOMS: atom_id res chain seq x y z
N MET A 1 19.99 28.03 17.84
CA MET A 1 19.19 28.46 16.66
C MET A 1 19.83 27.81 15.44
N THR A 2 19.36 26.63 15.06
CA THR A 2 19.86 25.88 13.90
C THR A 2 19.24 26.49 12.64
N ALA A 3 20.07 26.98 11.72
CA ALA A 3 19.61 27.51 10.43
C ALA A 3 18.81 26.43 9.68
N ALA A 4 17.67 26.82 9.10
CA ALA A 4 16.86 25.92 8.28
C ALA A 4 17.74 25.31 7.17
N PRO A 5 17.65 24.00 6.89
CA PRO A 5 18.41 23.37 5.81
C PRO A 5 18.06 24.07 4.49
N ILE A 6 18.96 24.07 3.51
CA ILE A 6 18.61 24.60 2.18
C ILE A 6 17.81 23.59 1.36
N ARG A 7 16.96 24.08 0.46
CA ARG A 7 16.03 23.25 -0.32
C ARG A 7 16.74 22.17 -1.15
N LEU A 8 17.93 22.44 -1.69
CA LEU A 8 18.74 21.44 -2.39
C LEU A 8 19.02 20.20 -1.55
N LYS A 9 19.24 20.37 -0.24
CA LYS A 9 19.48 19.24 0.68
C LYS A 9 18.24 18.39 0.87
N ALA A 10 17.06 18.99 0.91
CA ALA A 10 15.79 18.28 1.00
C ALA A 10 15.47 17.51 -0.30
N VAL A 11 15.66 18.15 -1.46
CA VAL A 11 15.41 17.54 -2.79
C VAL A 11 16.35 16.36 -3.04
N LEU A 12 17.66 16.51 -2.76
CA LEU A 12 18.61 15.40 -2.91
C LEU A 12 18.34 14.26 -1.92
N ARG A 13 17.71 14.55 -0.77
CA ARG A 13 17.26 13.51 0.17
C ARG A 13 16.11 12.69 -0.38
N GLN A 14 15.12 13.33 -1.01
CA GLN A 14 13.98 12.65 -1.66
C GLN A 14 14.43 11.81 -2.86
N GLN A 15 15.43 12.28 -3.60
CA GLN A 15 16.00 11.55 -4.75
C GLN A 15 17.06 10.51 -4.36
N HIS A 16 17.30 10.29 -3.06
CA HIS A 16 18.37 9.40 -2.54
C HIS A 16 19.80 9.74 -3.02
N LEU A 17 20.07 10.99 -3.37
CA LEU A 17 21.36 11.51 -3.88
C LEU A 17 22.17 12.28 -2.80
N GLN A 18 22.11 11.83 -1.55
CA GLN A 18 22.76 12.53 -0.43
C GLN A 18 24.28 12.29 -0.35
N THR A 19 24.78 11.21 -0.94
CA THR A 19 26.20 10.90 -0.96
C THR A 19 26.89 11.63 -2.11
N HIS A 20 28.09 12.17 -1.86
CA HIS A 20 28.86 12.88 -2.90
C HIS A 20 29.10 11.99 -4.14
N THR A 21 29.38 10.70 -3.94
CA THR A 21 29.56 9.72 -5.03
C THR A 21 28.28 9.46 -5.82
N GLY A 22 27.13 9.34 -5.14
CA GLY A 22 25.82 9.19 -5.79
C GLY A 22 25.44 10.43 -6.59
N PHE A 23 25.68 11.61 -6.01
CA PHE A 23 25.47 12.90 -6.67
C PHE A 23 26.34 13.07 -7.93
N CYS A 24 27.64 12.76 -7.87
CA CYS A 24 28.54 12.84 -9.03
C CYS A 24 28.08 11.95 -10.19
N ARG A 25 27.62 10.73 -9.89
CA ARG A 25 27.14 9.80 -10.92
C ARG A 25 25.92 10.33 -11.65
N GLU A 26 24.95 10.88 -10.92
CA GLU A 26 23.75 11.46 -11.54
C GLU A 26 24.07 12.79 -12.24
N TYR A 27 24.98 13.59 -11.67
CA TYR A 27 25.49 14.81 -12.29
C TYR A 27 26.08 14.53 -13.66
N ASP A 28 26.98 13.55 -13.79
CA ASP A 28 27.63 13.22 -15.06
C ASP A 28 26.66 12.65 -16.09
N LYS A 29 25.65 11.90 -15.64
CA LYS A 29 24.57 11.41 -16.49
C LYS A 29 23.75 12.56 -17.07
N VAL A 30 23.42 13.56 -16.27
CA VAL A 30 22.68 14.75 -16.70
C VAL A 30 23.56 15.68 -17.54
N ALA A 31 24.81 15.90 -17.15
CA ALA A 31 25.78 16.68 -17.90
C ALA A 31 25.94 16.13 -19.32
N ARG A 32 26.06 14.80 -19.48
CA ARG A 32 26.15 14.15 -20.79
C ARG A 32 24.94 14.43 -21.71
N MET A 33 23.76 14.64 -21.14
CA MET A 33 22.54 14.97 -21.91
C MET A 33 22.47 16.45 -22.31
N ILE A 34 23.14 17.34 -21.59
CA ILE A 34 23.11 18.78 -21.82
C ILE A 34 24.28 19.20 -22.72
N ASP A 35 25.49 18.82 -22.32
CA ASP A 35 26.74 19.14 -23.00
C ASP A 35 27.83 18.13 -22.55
N PRO A 36 28.33 17.27 -23.46
CA PRO A 36 29.37 16.29 -23.14
C PRO A 36 30.64 16.89 -22.51
N GLU A 37 30.96 18.17 -22.74
CA GLU A 37 32.13 18.84 -22.13
C GLU A 37 31.95 19.10 -20.63
N LEU A 38 30.73 19.00 -20.10
CA LEU A 38 30.42 19.16 -18.67
C LEU A 38 30.56 17.87 -17.85
N VAL A 39 30.83 16.73 -18.51
CA VAL A 39 31.04 15.45 -17.82
C VAL A 39 32.36 15.50 -17.04
N GLY A 40 32.32 15.13 -15.76
CA GLY A 40 33.47 15.22 -14.86
C GLY A 40 33.70 16.61 -14.26
N THR A 41 32.89 17.61 -14.61
CA THR A 41 32.93 18.96 -14.02
C THR A 41 32.02 19.06 -12.79
N TYR A 42 31.67 17.97 -12.12
CA TYR A 42 30.88 17.99 -10.89
C TYR A 42 31.61 18.79 -9.78
N PRO A 43 30.88 19.39 -8.83
CA PRO A 43 31.50 20.07 -7.70
C PRO A 43 32.38 19.10 -6.88
N SER A 44 33.55 19.61 -6.47
CA SER A 44 34.39 18.91 -5.50
C SER A 44 33.62 18.59 -4.21
N ARG A 45 34.08 17.60 -3.44
CA ARG A 45 33.42 17.19 -2.20
C ARG A 45 33.20 18.35 -1.23
N ALA A 46 34.17 19.27 -1.13
CA ALA A 46 34.07 20.46 -0.32
C ALA A 46 33.03 21.46 -0.85
N GLN A 47 32.93 21.66 -2.17
CA GLN A 47 31.90 22.50 -2.79
C GLN A 47 30.50 21.89 -2.64
N PHE A 48 30.38 20.58 -2.79
CA PHE A 48 29.12 19.85 -2.58
C PHE A 48 28.62 20.01 -1.14
N HIS A 49 29.48 19.80 -0.14
CA HIS A 49 29.08 20.03 1.26
C HIS A 49 28.75 21.49 1.54
N ARG A 50 29.48 22.44 0.94
CA ARG A 50 29.19 23.88 1.04
C ARG A 50 27.84 24.24 0.41
N TRP A 51 27.46 23.57 -0.67
CA TRP A 51 26.12 23.72 -1.24
C TRP A 51 25.10 23.26 -0.20
N LEU A 52 25.21 22.04 0.31
CA LEU A 52 24.24 21.48 1.28
C LEU A 52 24.17 22.21 2.63
N SER A 53 25.22 22.91 3.04
CA SER A 53 25.24 23.70 4.28
C SER A 53 24.61 25.09 4.12
N GLY A 54 24.32 25.54 2.90
CA GLY A 54 23.79 26.88 2.63
C GLY A 54 24.81 28.00 2.80
N GLU A 55 26.10 27.66 2.90
CA GLU A 55 27.20 28.63 3.07
C GLU A 55 27.63 29.29 1.75
N LEU A 56 26.95 28.98 0.65
CA LEU A 56 27.22 29.55 -0.67
C LEU A 56 26.64 30.97 -0.76
N LYS A 57 27.50 31.97 -0.99
CA LYS A 57 27.08 33.35 -1.26
C LYS A 57 26.63 33.47 -2.72
N GLY A 58 25.32 33.42 -2.96
CA GLY A 58 24.74 33.49 -4.30
C GLY A 58 24.68 32.12 -4.99
N LEU A 59 24.60 32.13 -6.32
CA LEU A 59 24.44 30.90 -7.10
C LEU A 59 25.78 30.29 -7.55
N PRO A 60 25.84 28.96 -7.76
CA PRO A 60 26.96 28.33 -8.44
C PRO A 60 27.18 28.89 -9.85
N HIS A 61 28.31 28.52 -10.46
CA HIS A 61 28.58 28.89 -11.84
C HIS A 61 27.44 28.43 -12.77
N PRO A 62 27.07 29.22 -13.80
CA PRO A 62 25.95 28.92 -14.71
C PRO A 62 25.84 27.49 -15.27
N HIS A 63 26.96 26.78 -15.48
CA HIS A 63 26.92 25.39 -15.97
C HIS A 63 26.39 24.43 -14.89
N HIS A 64 26.78 24.61 -13.62
CA HIS A 64 26.21 23.86 -12.50
C HIS A 64 24.72 24.16 -12.32
N CYS A 65 24.30 25.41 -12.50
CA CYS A 65 22.88 25.77 -12.43
C CYS A 65 22.06 24.98 -13.46
N ARG A 66 22.52 24.92 -14.72
CA ARG A 66 21.83 24.16 -15.77
C ARG A 66 21.75 22.67 -15.46
N VAL A 67 22.84 22.08 -14.94
CA VAL A 67 22.83 20.66 -14.56
C VAL A 67 21.90 20.42 -13.37
N LEU A 68 21.92 21.27 -12.35
CA LEU A 68 21.07 21.16 -11.16
C LEU A 68 19.58 21.31 -11.48
N GLU A 69 19.21 22.26 -12.33
CA GLU A 69 17.83 22.46 -12.81
C GLU A 69 17.29 21.24 -13.57
N LYS A 70 18.18 20.51 -14.25
CA LYS A 70 17.82 19.29 -14.97
C LYS A 70 17.83 18.05 -14.07
N MET A 71 18.72 17.98 -13.08
CA MET A 71 18.73 16.94 -12.04
C MET A 71 17.54 17.05 -11.09
N CYS A 72 17.05 18.27 -10.86
CA CYS A 72 15.93 18.57 -9.97
C CYS A 72 14.77 19.22 -10.75
N PRO A 73 14.04 18.45 -11.58
CA PRO A 73 12.94 19.00 -12.37
C PRO A 73 11.91 19.71 -11.47
N GLY A 74 11.45 20.88 -11.90
CA GLY A 74 10.49 21.70 -11.14
C GLY A 74 11.12 22.73 -10.21
N TYR A 75 12.45 22.79 -10.08
CA TYR A 75 13.16 23.82 -9.33
C TYR A 75 14.16 24.57 -10.20
N SER A 76 14.19 25.90 -10.11
CA SER A 76 15.30 26.69 -10.65
C SER A 76 16.52 26.62 -9.72
N ALA A 77 17.72 26.88 -10.23
CA ALA A 77 18.92 26.88 -9.40
C ALA A 77 18.79 27.89 -8.25
N ALA A 78 18.19 29.07 -8.49
CA ALA A 78 17.93 30.06 -7.45
C ALA A 78 17.11 29.47 -6.29
N GLN A 79 16.08 28.72 -6.63
CA GLN A 79 15.15 28.11 -5.69
C GLN A 79 15.75 26.97 -4.87
N LEU A 80 16.74 26.25 -5.43
CA LEU A 80 17.45 25.16 -4.74
C LEU A 80 18.37 25.69 -3.63
N PHE A 81 18.91 26.90 -3.79
CA PHE A 81 19.82 27.51 -2.80
C PHE A 81 19.11 28.45 -1.80
N GLU A 82 17.79 28.57 -1.87
CA GLU A 82 16.99 29.25 -0.84
C GLU A 82 16.88 28.39 0.44
N PRO A 83 16.74 29.01 1.62
CA PRO A 83 16.36 28.29 2.85
C PRO A 83 15.09 27.49 2.60
N ASP A 84 15.04 26.27 3.12
CA ASP A 84 13.84 25.43 3.15
C ASP A 84 12.84 26.05 4.15
N GLN A 85 12.27 27.19 3.76
CA GLN A 85 11.08 27.73 4.40
C GLN A 85 9.95 26.74 4.11
N PRO A 86 9.10 26.42 5.10
CA PRO A 86 7.79 25.86 4.84
C PRO A 86 6.95 26.94 4.14
N ASP A 87 7.23 27.18 2.87
CA ASP A 87 6.53 28.18 2.07
C ASP A 87 5.18 27.61 1.64
N ALA A 88 4.16 28.03 2.37
CA ALA A 88 2.99 28.59 1.72
C ALA A 88 3.46 29.48 0.55
N SER A 89 2.94 29.25 -0.65
CA SER A 89 3.24 29.99 -1.89
C SER A 89 4.42 29.47 -2.72
N ARG A 90 4.41 28.18 -3.07
CA ARG A 90 4.64 27.80 -4.46
C ARG A 90 3.37 27.22 -5.05
N SER A 91 2.68 28.08 -5.78
CA SER A 91 1.80 27.73 -6.88
C SER A 91 2.60 26.89 -7.88
N VAL A 92 2.71 25.58 -7.59
CA VAL A 92 2.50 24.58 -8.63
C VAL A 92 1.22 25.00 -9.30
N VAL A 93 1.24 25.03 -10.64
CA VAL A 93 0.05 25.15 -11.50
C VAL A 93 -1.17 24.75 -10.67
N ASP A 94 -1.99 25.73 -10.29
CA ASP A 94 -3.33 25.42 -9.82
C ASP A 94 -3.88 24.50 -10.91
N PRO A 95 -4.22 23.23 -10.65
CA PRO A 95 -5.45 22.80 -11.26
C PRO A 95 -6.47 23.72 -10.58
N ALA A 96 -6.71 24.88 -11.19
CA ALA A 96 -7.97 25.57 -11.02
C ALA A 96 -9.01 24.70 -11.73
N ASP A 97 -9.20 23.54 -11.13
CA ASP A 97 -10.39 22.72 -11.03
C ASP A 97 -10.01 21.72 -9.93
N ASP A 98 -10.31 22.09 -8.68
CA ASP A 98 -10.68 21.09 -7.68
C ASP A 98 -11.92 20.42 -8.27
N GLY A 99 -11.71 19.49 -9.21
CA GLY A 99 -12.76 18.67 -9.75
C GLY A 99 -13.49 18.09 -8.56
N GLY A 100 -14.81 18.24 -8.53
CA GLY A 100 -15.60 17.68 -7.44
C GLY A 100 -15.31 16.19 -7.30
N LEU A 101 -15.73 15.57 -6.20
CA LEU A 101 -15.60 14.12 -5.98
C LEU A 101 -15.90 13.29 -7.23
N PHE A 102 -16.91 13.73 -7.97
CA PHE A 102 -17.38 13.09 -9.18
C PHE A 102 -16.39 13.21 -10.34
N ASP A 103 -15.74 14.34 -10.55
CA ASP A 103 -14.80 14.54 -11.65
C ASP A 103 -13.55 13.66 -11.48
N VAL A 104 -13.05 13.53 -10.24
CA VAL A 104 -11.95 12.60 -9.91
C VAL A 104 -12.34 11.15 -10.20
N ILE A 105 -13.54 10.74 -9.81
CA ILE A 105 -14.03 9.37 -10.07
C ILE A 105 -14.20 9.14 -11.58
N GLU A 106 -14.74 10.12 -12.31
CA GLU A 106 -14.94 10.02 -13.76
C GLU A 106 -13.62 9.87 -14.51
N ASP A 107 -12.65 10.75 -14.24
CA ASP A 107 -11.31 10.69 -14.84
C ASP A 107 -10.64 9.34 -14.58
N ARG A 108 -10.79 8.79 -13.36
CA ARG A 108 -10.21 7.50 -12.98
C ARG A 108 -10.93 6.29 -13.56
N ILE A 109 -12.24 6.36 -13.78
CA ILE A 109 -12.97 5.30 -14.49
C ILE A 109 -12.51 5.24 -15.95
N ASP A 110 -12.30 6.39 -16.58
CA ASP A 110 -11.84 6.48 -17.97
C ASP A 110 -10.35 6.14 -18.11
N GLN A 111 -9.53 6.47 -17.10
CA GLN A 111 -8.08 6.26 -17.09
C GLN A 111 -7.58 5.62 -15.78
N PRO A 112 -7.91 4.34 -15.50
CA PRO A 112 -7.62 3.71 -14.22
C PRO A 112 -6.12 3.53 -13.93
N ALA A 113 -5.27 3.50 -14.97
CA ALA A 113 -3.82 3.34 -14.84
C ALA A 113 -3.03 4.67 -14.89
N ALA A 114 -3.69 5.82 -15.03
CA ALA A 114 -3.00 7.10 -15.19
C ALA A 114 -2.55 7.68 -13.84
N GLY A 115 -1.27 8.03 -13.71
CA GLY A 115 -0.74 8.74 -12.54
C GLY A 115 -0.51 7.87 -11.29
N ALA A 116 0.21 8.42 -10.33
CA ALA A 116 0.45 7.75 -9.05
C ALA A 116 -0.84 7.68 -8.21
N VAL A 117 -1.16 6.51 -7.70
CA VAL A 117 -2.23 6.35 -6.69
C VAL A 117 -1.66 6.73 -5.34
N GLU A 118 -2.20 7.79 -4.74
CA GLU A 118 -1.89 8.17 -3.36
C GLU A 118 -2.57 7.18 -2.40
N TRP A 119 -1.85 6.13 -2.03
CA TRP A 119 -2.30 5.09 -1.09
C TRP A 119 -1.29 4.95 0.04
N GLY A 120 -1.73 5.18 1.28
CA GLY A 120 -0.85 5.17 2.45
C GLY A 120 -1.39 5.96 3.63
N PRO A 121 -0.80 5.78 4.83
CA PRO A 121 -1.20 6.45 6.05
C PRO A 121 -0.95 7.96 5.99
N GLU A 122 -1.62 8.70 6.88
CA GLU A 122 -1.45 10.15 6.98
C GLU A 122 -0.02 10.54 7.36
N GLN A 123 0.65 11.30 6.49
CA GLN A 123 1.97 11.81 6.76
C GLN A 123 1.87 13.16 7.47
N PRO A 124 2.86 13.54 8.31
CA PRO A 124 2.87 14.87 8.94
C PRO A 124 2.78 16.05 7.95
N ALA A 125 3.25 15.85 6.71
CA ALA A 125 3.13 16.83 5.62
C ALA A 125 1.70 16.97 5.07
N ASP A 126 0.81 16.02 5.37
CA ASP A 126 -0.60 16.06 5.00
C ASP A 126 -1.44 16.83 6.02
N ILE A 127 -0.90 17.12 7.21
CA ILE A 127 -1.60 17.85 8.28
C ILE A 127 -1.85 19.28 7.80
N GLY A 128 -3.12 19.59 7.53
CA GLY A 128 -3.55 20.88 6.98
C GLY A 128 -3.89 20.86 5.49
N ARG A 129 -3.68 19.74 4.78
CA ARG A 129 -4.27 19.54 3.45
C ARG A 129 -5.79 19.42 3.62
N SER A 130 -6.53 20.32 2.98
CA SER A 130 -7.98 20.29 2.99
C SER A 130 -8.49 19.20 2.05
N TYR A 131 -8.74 17.99 2.59
CA TYR A 131 -9.54 16.97 1.91
C TYR A 131 -11.06 17.30 1.92
N ALA A 132 -11.43 18.40 2.58
CA ALA A 132 -12.78 18.95 2.61
C ALA A 132 -13.24 19.53 1.26
N GLY A 133 -12.36 19.55 0.24
CA GLY A 133 -12.60 20.14 -1.09
C GLY A 133 -13.44 19.30 -2.05
N LEU A 134 -13.64 18.00 -1.79
CA LEU A 134 -14.51 17.16 -2.61
C LEU A 134 -15.99 17.49 -2.33
N SER A 135 -16.43 18.65 -2.82
CA SER A 135 -17.81 19.09 -2.78
C SER A 135 -18.66 18.10 -3.59
N ALA A 136 -19.78 17.69 -3.01
CA ALA A 136 -20.81 16.93 -3.72
C ALA A 136 -21.62 17.84 -4.67
N SER A 137 -21.01 18.86 -5.27
CA SER A 137 -21.63 19.59 -6.36
C SER A 137 -21.67 18.66 -7.56
N ALA A 138 -22.88 18.28 -7.98
CA ALA A 138 -23.07 17.58 -9.23
C ALA A 138 -22.53 18.46 -10.35
N ALA A 139 -21.34 18.13 -10.87
CA ALA A 139 -20.87 18.73 -12.10
C ALA A 139 -21.88 18.38 -13.21
N THR A 140 -22.23 19.38 -14.02
CA THR A 140 -23.14 19.19 -15.15
C THR A 140 -22.37 18.43 -16.23
N GLY A 141 -22.78 17.19 -16.52
CA GLY A 141 -22.12 16.35 -17.54
C GLY A 141 -21.58 15.02 -17.03
N VAL A 142 -21.55 14.79 -15.71
CA VAL A 142 -21.05 13.54 -15.13
C VAL A 142 -21.97 12.36 -15.42
N SER A 143 -21.39 11.21 -15.77
CA SER A 143 -22.11 9.97 -16.01
C SER A 143 -22.94 9.49 -14.79
N GLU A 144 -24.06 8.81 -15.05
CA GLU A 144 -24.92 8.26 -13.99
C GLU A 144 -24.15 7.25 -13.10
N GLY A 145 -23.18 6.52 -13.69
CA GLY A 145 -22.32 5.57 -12.99
C GLY A 145 -21.43 6.26 -11.96
N THR A 146 -20.73 7.32 -12.36
CA THR A 146 -19.90 8.15 -11.49
C THR A 146 -20.71 8.79 -10.37
N GLN A 147 -21.88 9.36 -10.67
CA GLN A 147 -22.76 9.94 -9.65
C GLN A 147 -23.17 8.91 -8.60
N ARG A 148 -23.52 7.69 -9.04
CA ARG A 148 -23.89 6.60 -8.15
C ARG A 148 -22.72 6.16 -7.27
N LEU A 149 -21.50 6.05 -7.82
CA LEU A 149 -20.29 5.72 -7.09
C LEU A 149 -19.98 6.76 -6.01
N GLY A 150 -19.91 8.05 -6.38
CA GLY A 150 -19.62 9.13 -5.44
C GLY A 150 -20.67 9.25 -4.33
N GLN A 151 -21.96 9.12 -4.64
CA GLN A 151 -23.02 9.12 -3.62
C GLN A 151 -22.90 7.95 -2.64
N ARG A 152 -22.58 6.75 -3.13
CA ARG A 152 -22.40 5.56 -2.28
C ARG A 152 -21.15 5.67 -1.41
N LEU A 153 -20.07 6.22 -1.95
CA LEU A 153 -18.84 6.50 -1.21
C LEU A 153 -19.09 7.50 -0.07
N LEU A 154 -19.83 8.59 -0.33
CA LEU A 154 -20.22 9.55 0.71
C LEU A 154 -21.16 8.94 1.76
N LYS A 155 -22.01 7.98 1.37
CA LYS A 155 -22.82 7.21 2.33
C LYS A 155 -21.94 6.32 3.20
N LEU A 156 -20.97 5.62 2.59
CA LEU A 156 -20.02 4.77 3.30
C LEU A 156 -19.22 5.57 4.33
N LYS A 157 -18.75 6.77 3.96
CA LYS A 157 -18.11 7.73 4.87
C LYS A 157 -18.89 7.89 6.19
N LYS A 158 -20.19 8.13 6.08
CA LYS A 158 -21.06 8.37 7.24
C LYS A 158 -21.29 7.10 8.07
N VAL A 159 -21.47 5.96 7.41
CA VAL A 159 -21.76 4.68 8.09
C VAL A 159 -20.54 4.12 8.80
N GLN A 160 -19.37 4.15 8.15
CA GLN A 160 -18.13 3.59 8.67
C GLN A 160 -17.21 4.61 9.34
N ARG A 161 -17.62 5.87 9.43
CA ARG A 161 -16.84 6.98 10.01
C ARG A 161 -15.45 7.13 9.37
N LEU A 162 -15.39 6.96 8.05
CA LEU A 162 -14.16 7.13 7.29
C LEU A 162 -13.73 8.60 7.28
N SER A 163 -12.42 8.83 7.24
CA SER A 163 -11.84 10.17 7.13
C SER A 163 -12.06 10.77 5.74
N ASP A 164 -11.93 12.10 5.62
CA ASP A 164 -11.99 12.78 4.32
C ASP A 164 -10.88 12.31 3.39
N ARG A 165 -9.72 11.97 3.97
CA ARG A 165 -8.59 11.36 3.27
C ARG A 165 -8.96 9.99 2.70
N ASP A 166 -9.55 9.10 3.50
CA ASP A 166 -9.99 7.77 3.04
C ASP A 166 -10.89 7.92 1.79
N ILE A 167 -11.83 8.87 1.83
CA ILE A 167 -12.73 9.14 0.70
C ILE A 167 -11.98 9.66 -0.52
N SER A 168 -11.02 10.56 -0.33
CA SER A 168 -10.16 11.02 -1.42
C SER A 168 -9.35 9.89 -2.04
N GLN A 169 -8.72 9.04 -1.22
CA GLN A 169 -7.94 7.90 -1.69
C GLN A 169 -8.82 6.87 -2.41
N PHE A 170 -10.03 6.59 -1.91
CA PHE A 170 -10.97 5.67 -2.58
C PHE A 170 -11.47 6.23 -3.91
N ALA A 171 -11.67 7.55 -4.02
CA ALA A 171 -12.02 8.19 -5.28
C ALA A 171 -10.92 8.03 -6.34
N HIS A 172 -9.64 8.17 -5.94
CA HIS A 172 -8.48 7.91 -6.81
C HIS A 172 -8.32 6.44 -7.21
N LEU A 173 -8.98 5.53 -6.49
CA LEU A 173 -9.05 4.10 -6.78
C LEU A 173 -10.33 3.70 -7.56
N ALA A 174 -11.07 4.65 -8.13
CA ALA A 174 -12.14 4.31 -9.06
C ALA A 174 -11.60 3.46 -10.22
N GLY A 175 -12.38 2.45 -10.61
CA GLY A 175 -11.92 1.39 -11.51
C GLY A 175 -11.29 0.17 -10.81
N HIS A 176 -11.10 0.20 -9.49
CA HIS A 176 -10.56 -0.93 -8.72
C HIS A 176 -11.59 -1.57 -7.77
N ILE A 177 -11.26 -2.77 -7.28
CA ILE A 177 -11.88 -3.37 -6.10
C ILE A 177 -10.91 -3.15 -4.94
N ILE A 178 -11.42 -2.67 -3.81
CA ILE A 178 -10.64 -2.35 -2.61
C ILE A 178 -11.03 -3.34 -1.53
N ASP A 179 -10.05 -3.92 -0.84
CA ASP A 179 -10.27 -4.70 0.37
C ASP A 179 -10.21 -3.71 1.55
N LEU A 180 -11.37 -3.29 2.07
CA LEU A 180 -11.46 -2.35 3.20
C LEU A 180 -10.90 -2.98 4.48
N ASP A 181 -11.20 -4.26 4.69
CA ASP A 181 -10.70 -5.08 5.78
C ASP A 181 -10.44 -6.48 5.24
N THR A 182 -9.26 -7.01 5.51
CA THR A 182 -8.90 -8.40 5.24
C THR A 182 -8.42 -9.03 6.53
N ARG A 183 -9.16 -10.04 6.99
CA ARG A 183 -8.84 -10.80 8.19
C ARG A 183 -8.60 -12.27 7.84
N ILE A 184 -7.51 -12.80 8.36
CA ILE A 184 -7.13 -14.20 8.27
C ILE A 184 -7.02 -14.74 9.69
N ASP A 185 -7.86 -15.70 10.04
CA ASP A 185 -7.76 -16.41 11.31
C ASP A 185 -7.18 -17.81 11.02
N ILE A 186 -6.03 -18.11 11.62
CA ILE A 186 -5.28 -19.36 11.47
C ILE A 186 -5.34 -20.10 12.81
N GLU A 187 -6.06 -21.21 12.86
CA GLU A 187 -6.12 -22.10 14.02
C GLU A 187 -5.30 -23.35 13.71
N ILE A 188 -4.30 -23.63 14.53
CA ILE A 188 -3.43 -24.82 14.42
C ILE A 188 -3.63 -25.66 15.68
N SER A 189 -4.03 -26.92 15.54
CA SER A 189 -4.08 -27.86 16.66
C SER A 189 -2.68 -28.38 17.03
N GLY A 190 -2.53 -29.00 18.21
CA GLY A 190 -1.24 -29.52 18.67
C GLY A 190 -0.59 -30.53 17.73
N ASP A 191 -1.41 -31.30 16.99
CA ASP A 191 -0.93 -32.22 15.95
C ASP A 191 -0.57 -31.52 14.63
N GLY A 192 -0.65 -30.19 14.54
CA GLY A 192 -0.31 -29.40 13.35
C GLY A 192 -1.42 -29.25 12.31
N ALA A 193 -2.60 -29.85 12.51
CA ALA A 193 -3.71 -29.63 11.59
C ALA A 193 -4.21 -28.18 11.66
N ALA A 194 -4.46 -27.59 10.48
CA ALA A 194 -4.82 -26.18 10.37
C ALA A 194 -6.24 -25.98 9.83
N ARG A 195 -6.95 -25.03 10.44
CA ARG A 195 -8.11 -24.36 9.87
C ARG A 195 -7.76 -22.91 9.61
N VAL A 196 -7.93 -22.47 8.36
CA VAL A 196 -7.72 -21.07 7.97
C VAL A 196 -9.04 -20.47 7.54
N THR A 197 -9.45 -19.38 8.20
CA THR A 197 -10.65 -18.62 7.87
C THR A 197 -10.26 -17.29 7.26
N TYR A 198 -10.79 -17.03 6.07
CA TYR A 198 -10.65 -15.75 5.40
C TYR A 198 -11.95 -14.97 5.48
N ARG A 199 -11.84 -13.69 5.84
CA ARG A 199 -12.93 -12.71 5.77
C ARG A 199 -12.43 -11.46 5.06
N TYR A 200 -13.20 -11.00 4.10
CA TYR A 200 -12.93 -9.77 3.36
C TYR A 200 -14.14 -8.86 3.43
N GLU A 201 -13.94 -7.62 3.84
CA GLU A 201 -14.85 -6.53 3.52
C GLU A 201 -14.37 -5.84 2.24
N LEU A 202 -15.16 -5.96 1.18
CA LEU A 202 -14.83 -5.47 -0.14
C LEU A 202 -15.62 -4.21 -0.45
N LEU A 203 -15.01 -3.25 -1.13
CA LEU A 203 -15.67 -2.12 -1.78
C LEU A 203 -15.46 -2.21 -3.29
N ASN A 204 -16.56 -2.23 -4.05
CA ASN A 204 -16.50 -2.23 -5.50
C ASN A 204 -16.48 -0.79 -6.05
N MET A 205 -15.29 -0.26 -6.37
CA MET A 205 -15.14 1.06 -6.99
C MET A 205 -15.12 1.01 -8.53
N THR A 206 -15.49 -0.13 -9.13
CA THR A 206 -15.61 -0.26 -10.60
C THR A 206 -17.01 0.16 -11.07
N ASP A 207 -17.17 0.34 -12.38
CA ASP A 207 -18.45 0.56 -13.07
C ASP A 207 -19.27 -0.74 -13.25
N ARG A 208 -18.67 -1.91 -12.96
CA ARG A 208 -19.26 -3.24 -13.21
C ARG A 208 -19.60 -3.99 -11.92
N PRO A 209 -20.67 -4.80 -11.90
CA PRO A 209 -20.93 -5.69 -10.78
C PRO A 209 -19.83 -6.74 -10.60
N LEU A 210 -19.33 -6.89 -9.38
CA LEU A 210 -18.38 -7.94 -9.03
C LEU A 210 -19.15 -9.24 -8.74
N VAL A 211 -18.94 -10.24 -9.60
CA VAL A 211 -19.63 -11.55 -9.56
C VAL A 211 -18.72 -12.68 -9.12
N ARG A 212 -17.40 -12.51 -9.25
CA ARG A 212 -16.43 -13.58 -9.10
C ARG A 212 -15.12 -13.04 -8.52
N LEU A 213 -14.57 -13.77 -7.56
CA LEU A 213 -13.28 -13.45 -6.94
C LEU A 213 -12.35 -14.66 -7.03
N PRO A 214 -11.31 -14.61 -7.87
CA PRO A 214 -10.29 -15.66 -7.90
C PRO A 214 -9.50 -15.65 -6.58
N ARG A 215 -9.13 -16.86 -6.16
CA ARG A 215 -8.33 -17.14 -4.96
C ARG A 215 -7.46 -18.36 -5.19
N ASP A 216 -6.36 -18.39 -4.49
CA ASP A 216 -5.50 -19.54 -4.37
C ASP A 216 -5.04 -19.70 -2.92
N LEU A 217 -4.73 -20.94 -2.55
CA LEU A 217 -4.32 -21.29 -1.21
C LEU A 217 -3.34 -22.45 -1.28
N TRP A 218 -2.18 -22.29 -0.63
CA TRP A 218 -1.11 -23.26 -0.62
C TRP A 218 -0.70 -23.63 0.80
N PHE A 219 -0.40 -24.90 1.01
CA PHE A 219 0.23 -25.42 2.22
C PHE A 219 1.44 -26.27 1.85
N GLN A 220 2.46 -26.28 2.70
CA GLN A 220 3.60 -27.18 2.53
C GLN A 220 3.20 -28.65 2.76
N TYR A 221 2.34 -28.90 3.76
CA TYR A 221 1.83 -30.22 4.10
C TYR A 221 0.31 -30.22 4.08
N THR A 222 -0.27 -31.33 3.63
CA THR A 222 -1.71 -31.55 3.63
C THR A 222 -2.02 -32.98 4.06
N SER A 223 -3.14 -33.18 4.75
CA SER A 223 -3.65 -34.52 5.10
C SER A 223 -4.51 -35.12 3.98
N GLY A 224 -4.53 -34.48 2.81
CA GLY A 224 -5.37 -34.80 1.68
C GLY A 224 -5.75 -33.54 0.90
N GLU A 225 -6.90 -33.58 0.24
CA GLU A 225 -7.40 -32.44 -0.51
C GLU A 225 -7.93 -31.32 0.41
N LEU A 226 -7.59 -30.07 0.08
CA LEU A 226 -8.03 -28.91 0.85
C LEU A 226 -9.55 -28.73 0.79
N THR A 227 -10.21 -28.83 1.94
CA THR A 227 -11.66 -28.64 2.04
C THR A 227 -11.97 -27.15 2.18
N ILE A 228 -12.56 -26.54 1.15
CA ILE A 228 -12.88 -25.11 1.12
C ILE A 228 -14.39 -24.90 1.17
N ARG A 229 -14.87 -24.13 2.15
CA ARG A 229 -16.30 -23.89 2.36
C ARG A 229 -16.60 -22.40 2.48
N PRO A 230 -17.74 -21.91 1.94
CA PRO A 230 -18.12 -20.52 2.10
C PRO A 230 -18.43 -20.21 3.58
N LEU A 231 -18.08 -19.01 4.01
CA LEU A 231 -18.36 -18.55 5.37
C LEU A 231 -19.83 -18.14 5.51
N ILE A 232 -20.51 -18.63 6.56
CA ILE A 232 -21.97 -18.51 6.75
C ILE A 232 -22.40 -17.05 6.93
N ASP A 233 -21.59 -16.23 7.59
CA ASP A 233 -21.90 -14.83 7.92
C ASP A 233 -21.54 -13.84 6.80
N SER A 234 -21.22 -14.34 5.61
CA SER A 234 -21.04 -13.51 4.41
C SER A 234 -22.34 -12.74 4.09
N THR A 235 -22.24 -11.46 3.73
CA THR A 235 -23.39 -10.67 3.27
C THR A 235 -23.82 -11.01 1.85
N ARG A 236 -23.11 -11.93 1.19
CA ARG A 236 -23.44 -12.55 -0.10
C ARG A 236 -23.40 -14.06 0.02
N ARG A 237 -24.24 -14.74 -0.76
CA ARG A 237 -24.08 -16.17 -0.97
C ARG A 237 -22.80 -16.37 -1.77
N VAL A 238 -21.90 -17.16 -1.22
CA VAL A 238 -20.64 -17.54 -1.85
C VAL A 238 -20.75 -19.01 -2.28
N ALA A 239 -20.52 -19.28 -3.55
CA ALA A 239 -20.28 -20.65 -4.02
C ALA A 239 -18.80 -20.80 -4.39
N ILE A 240 -18.18 -21.87 -3.90
CA ILE A 240 -16.77 -22.17 -4.18
C ILE A 240 -16.71 -22.97 -5.47
N GLN A 241 -16.15 -22.38 -6.52
CA GLN A 241 -15.90 -23.05 -7.79
C GLN A 241 -14.40 -23.35 -7.92
N ARG A 242 -14.04 -24.63 -7.83
CA ARG A 242 -12.65 -25.07 -8.03
C ARG A 242 -12.24 -24.93 -9.49
N VAL A 243 -11.00 -24.50 -9.69
CA VAL A 243 -10.40 -24.21 -11.00
C VAL A 243 -9.25 -25.17 -11.27
N HIS A 244 -8.36 -25.35 -10.30
CA HIS A 244 -7.23 -26.26 -10.42
C HIS A 244 -6.74 -26.66 -9.03
N ASP A 245 -6.48 -27.94 -8.82
CA ASP A 245 -5.99 -28.46 -7.55
C ASP A 245 -4.76 -29.35 -7.77
N THR A 246 -3.80 -29.23 -6.86
CA THR A 246 -2.69 -30.15 -6.66
C THR A 246 -2.71 -30.60 -5.19
N PRO A 247 -1.86 -31.55 -4.77
CA PRO A 247 -1.83 -31.99 -3.36
C PRO A 247 -1.70 -30.86 -2.35
N ASN A 248 -0.99 -29.78 -2.73
CA ASN A 248 -0.57 -28.72 -1.83
C ASN A 248 -1.14 -27.34 -2.22
N LEU A 249 -1.85 -27.24 -3.34
CA LEU A 249 -2.37 -25.98 -3.89
C LEU A 249 -3.81 -26.15 -4.34
N ALA A 250 -4.69 -25.25 -3.92
CA ALA A 250 -6.01 -25.10 -4.49
C ALA A 250 -6.15 -23.74 -5.15
N LYS A 251 -6.56 -23.70 -6.42
CA LYS A 251 -6.99 -22.49 -7.14
C LYS A 251 -8.49 -22.59 -7.36
N PHE A 252 -9.21 -21.55 -6.95
CA PHE A 252 -10.66 -21.55 -6.97
C PHE A 252 -11.19 -20.13 -7.19
N ALA A 253 -12.51 -20.00 -7.30
CA ALA A 253 -13.17 -18.72 -7.32
C ALA A 253 -14.40 -18.73 -6.42
N CYS A 254 -14.55 -17.66 -5.66
CA CYS A 254 -15.78 -17.34 -4.94
C CYS A 254 -16.77 -16.71 -5.92
N GLN A 255 -17.82 -17.43 -6.28
CA GLN A 255 -18.96 -16.93 -7.06
C GLN A 255 -19.95 -16.25 -6.13
N LEU A 256 -20.31 -15.00 -6.44
CA LEU A 256 -21.08 -14.13 -5.56
C LEU A 256 -22.52 -13.97 -6.04
N SER A 257 -23.49 -14.23 -5.15
CA SER A 257 -24.91 -14.00 -5.43
C SER A 257 -25.62 -13.33 -4.24
N PRO A 258 -26.29 -12.17 -4.46
CA PRO A 258 -26.22 -11.34 -5.66
C PRO A 258 -24.82 -10.74 -5.87
N ALA A 259 -24.53 -10.25 -7.07
CA ALA A 259 -23.28 -9.52 -7.35
C ALA A 259 -23.13 -8.29 -6.43
N ILE A 260 -21.89 -7.95 -6.07
CA ILE A 260 -21.59 -6.70 -5.36
C ILE A 260 -21.65 -5.57 -6.40
N LYS A 261 -22.62 -4.67 -6.27
CA LYS A 261 -22.84 -3.60 -7.25
C LYS A 261 -21.77 -2.52 -7.13
N SER A 262 -21.63 -1.71 -8.18
CA SER A 262 -20.77 -0.53 -8.17
C SER A 262 -21.08 0.39 -6.97
N GLY A 263 -20.04 0.82 -6.26
CA GLY A 263 -20.05 1.58 -5.02
C GLY A 263 -20.56 0.83 -3.78
N GLU A 264 -20.88 -0.45 -3.91
CA GLU A 264 -21.35 -1.25 -2.78
C GLU A 264 -20.18 -1.85 -2.00
N SER A 265 -20.34 -1.94 -0.68
CA SER A 265 -19.51 -2.81 0.15
C SER A 265 -20.22 -4.11 0.53
N ALA A 266 -19.46 -5.19 0.65
CA ALA A 266 -19.98 -6.47 1.11
C ALA A 266 -18.90 -7.28 1.83
N VAL A 267 -19.33 -8.11 2.77
CA VAL A 267 -18.46 -9.05 3.46
C VAL A 267 -18.60 -10.42 2.83
N ILE A 268 -17.48 -11.04 2.48
CA ILE A 268 -17.42 -12.40 1.97
C ILE A 268 -16.29 -13.16 2.65
N GLY A 269 -16.43 -14.47 2.77
CA GLY A 269 -15.39 -15.29 3.39
C GLY A 269 -15.48 -16.75 3.00
N TYR A 270 -14.45 -17.48 3.38
CA TYR A 270 -14.39 -18.93 3.27
C TYR A 270 -13.49 -19.51 4.37
N THR A 271 -13.73 -20.76 4.72
CA THR A 271 -12.83 -21.56 5.54
C THR A 271 -12.10 -22.58 4.68
N CYS A 272 -10.88 -22.91 5.08
CA CYS A 272 -10.06 -23.96 4.48
C CYS A 272 -9.56 -24.89 5.58
N GLU A 273 -9.72 -26.20 5.37
CA GLU A 273 -9.22 -27.27 6.24
C GLU A 273 -8.42 -28.27 5.42
N GLY A 274 -7.59 -29.09 6.09
CA GLY A 274 -6.78 -30.14 5.48
C GLY A 274 -5.32 -29.75 5.23
N GLY A 275 -4.97 -28.48 5.45
CA GLY A 275 -3.58 -28.03 5.54
C GLY A 275 -2.95 -28.37 6.88
N ARG A 276 -1.62 -28.47 6.91
CA ARG A 276 -0.84 -28.79 8.11
C ARG A 276 0.43 -27.95 8.22
N PHE A 277 0.84 -27.71 9.46
CA PHE A 277 2.15 -27.18 9.85
C PHE A 277 2.92 -28.31 10.53
N GLU A 278 4.18 -28.53 10.13
CA GLU A 278 5.01 -29.62 10.68
C GLU A 278 6.41 -29.11 11.05
N ASP A 279 7.27 -28.83 10.05
CA ASP A 279 8.66 -28.41 10.27
C ASP A 279 8.91 -26.90 10.04
N ALA A 280 8.03 -26.24 9.28
CA ALA A 280 8.17 -24.84 8.91
C ALA A 280 6.93 -24.04 9.33
N LEU A 281 7.12 -23.16 10.32
CA LEU A 281 6.07 -22.33 10.89
C LEU A 281 6.10 -20.93 10.28
N TYR A 282 5.44 -20.79 9.13
CA TYR A 282 5.26 -19.50 8.47
C TYR A 282 3.96 -19.45 7.66
N TRP A 283 3.43 -18.23 7.49
CA TRP A 283 2.32 -17.94 6.59
C TRP A 283 2.67 -16.76 5.71
N ARG A 284 2.58 -16.94 4.39
CA ARG A 284 2.79 -15.87 3.41
C ARG A 284 1.48 -15.55 2.70
N GLN A 285 1.04 -14.31 2.80
CA GLN A 285 -0.15 -13.80 2.15
C GLN A 285 0.23 -12.81 1.04
N ALA A 286 -0.08 -13.15 -0.22
CA ALA A 286 -0.01 -12.20 -1.31
C ALA A 286 -1.17 -11.19 -1.23
N ILE A 287 -0.91 -9.94 -1.62
CA ILE A 287 -1.89 -8.86 -1.60
C ILE A 287 -2.34 -8.58 -3.04
N PRO A 288 -3.52 -9.07 -3.49
CA PRO A 288 -3.95 -8.94 -4.88
C PRO A 288 -4.63 -7.60 -5.19
N ARG A 289 -4.94 -6.80 -4.17
CA ARG A 289 -5.73 -5.56 -4.28
C ARG A 289 -5.20 -4.52 -3.30
N TYR A 290 -5.62 -3.28 -3.47
CA TYR A 290 -5.43 -2.27 -2.44
C TYR A 290 -6.18 -2.70 -1.19
N THR A 291 -5.47 -2.84 -0.07
CA THR A 291 -6.01 -3.31 1.21
C THR A 291 -5.81 -2.24 2.26
N ARG A 292 -6.90 -1.73 2.84
CA ARG A 292 -6.83 -0.64 3.84
C ARG A 292 -6.39 -1.17 5.20
N HIS A 293 -7.06 -2.21 5.68
CA HIS A 293 -6.69 -2.92 6.90
C HIS A 293 -6.47 -4.40 6.62
N PHE A 294 -5.36 -4.92 7.14
CA PHE A 294 -4.98 -6.31 7.03
C PHE A 294 -4.69 -6.85 8.43
N THR A 295 -5.21 -8.04 8.74
CA THR A 295 -4.99 -8.71 10.03
C THR A 295 -4.78 -10.20 9.84
N ILE A 296 -3.74 -10.74 10.46
CA ILE A 296 -3.58 -12.17 10.71
C ILE A 296 -3.73 -12.39 12.20
N ASN A 297 -4.70 -13.21 12.60
CA ASN A 297 -4.77 -13.77 13.94
C ASN A 297 -4.38 -15.24 13.84
N LEU A 298 -3.42 -15.65 14.64
CA LEU A 298 -2.94 -17.02 14.69
C LEU A 298 -3.09 -17.54 16.11
N ARG A 299 -3.68 -18.73 16.24
CA ARG A 299 -3.69 -19.51 17.46
C ARG A 299 -3.01 -20.85 17.15
N HIS A 300 -1.93 -21.13 17.85
CA HIS A 300 -1.24 -22.40 17.78
C HIS A 300 -1.42 -23.13 19.11
N GLY A 301 -2.27 -24.14 19.10
CA GLY A 301 -2.61 -24.92 20.29
C GLY A 301 -1.50 -25.90 20.67
N ASP A 302 -1.30 -26.08 21.97
CA ASP A 302 -0.27 -26.98 22.54
C ASP A 302 1.16 -26.71 22.01
N ALA A 303 1.47 -25.45 21.71
CA ALA A 303 2.74 -25.04 21.13
C ALA A 303 3.86 -24.90 22.18
N GLY A 304 3.50 -24.80 23.47
CA GLY A 304 4.42 -24.45 24.54
C GLY A 304 4.86 -22.98 24.45
N ASP A 305 6.14 -22.71 24.73
CA ASP A 305 6.67 -21.35 24.69
C ASP A 305 6.98 -20.88 23.26
N LEU A 306 6.72 -19.60 22.99
CA LEU A 306 7.12 -18.92 21.76
C LEU A 306 8.60 -18.52 21.86
N ILE A 307 9.43 -19.05 20.95
CA ILE A 307 10.88 -18.79 20.91
C ILE A 307 11.18 -17.53 20.09
N SER A 308 10.54 -17.40 18.93
CA SER A 308 10.71 -16.23 18.06
C SER A 308 9.44 -15.98 17.25
N CYS A 309 9.20 -14.71 16.93
CA CYS A 309 8.13 -14.30 16.04
C CYS A 309 8.59 -13.07 15.25
N SER A 310 8.35 -13.08 13.95
CA SER A 310 8.80 -12.03 13.03
C SER A 310 7.80 -11.89 11.89
N ALA A 311 7.70 -10.68 11.35
CA ALA A 311 6.90 -10.39 10.17
C ALA A 311 7.67 -9.52 9.18
N ILE A 312 7.47 -9.78 7.89
CA ILE A 312 8.09 -9.06 6.77
C ILE A 312 6.99 -8.64 5.79
N GLU A 313 7.03 -7.39 5.37
CA GLU A 313 6.29 -6.89 4.21
C GLU A 313 7.26 -6.76 3.03
N GLU A 314 6.96 -7.47 1.94
CA GLU A 314 7.71 -7.42 0.68
C GLU A 314 6.95 -6.55 -0.33
N HIS A 315 7.66 -5.61 -0.95
CA HIS A 315 7.13 -4.69 -1.97
C HIS A 315 7.25 -5.26 -3.38
N GLU A 316 6.54 -4.67 -4.33
CA GLU A 316 6.58 -5.06 -5.75
C GLU A 316 8.00 -4.99 -6.36
N ASP A 317 8.84 -4.08 -5.87
CA ASP A 317 10.24 -3.95 -6.30
C ASP A 317 11.20 -4.95 -5.63
N GLY A 318 10.67 -5.83 -4.77
CA GLY A 318 11.42 -6.80 -3.99
C GLY A 318 12.10 -6.22 -2.75
N SER A 319 11.90 -4.94 -2.42
CA SER A 319 12.35 -4.39 -1.14
C SER A 319 11.53 -4.97 0.01
N GLU A 320 12.15 -5.10 1.18
CA GLU A 320 11.53 -5.66 2.37
C GLU A 320 11.52 -4.64 3.51
N ASN A 321 10.39 -4.51 4.19
CA ASN A 321 10.25 -3.81 5.45
C ASN A 321 9.96 -4.81 6.56
N SER A 322 10.58 -4.61 7.72
CA SER A 322 10.15 -5.32 8.93
C SER A 322 8.74 -4.85 9.31
N ALA A 323 7.85 -5.82 9.54
CA ALA A 323 6.52 -5.62 10.11
C ALA A 323 6.47 -6.14 11.57
N THR A 324 7.63 -6.48 12.15
CA THR A 324 7.71 -7.14 13.46
C THR A 324 7.27 -6.23 14.60
N GLU A 325 7.38 -4.91 14.44
CA GLU A 325 6.98 -3.93 15.46
C GLU A 325 5.46 -3.86 15.67
N GLU A 326 4.68 -4.29 14.68
CA GLU A 326 3.20 -4.32 14.72
C GLU A 326 2.66 -5.69 15.15
N LEU A 327 3.55 -6.61 15.57
CA LEU A 327 3.15 -7.89 16.12
C LEU A 327 2.82 -7.77 17.60
N ILE A 328 1.73 -8.40 17.99
CA ILE A 328 1.38 -8.66 19.38
C ILE A 328 1.28 -10.18 19.54
N TRP A 329 1.85 -10.71 20.61
CA TRP A 329 1.70 -12.11 20.95
C TRP A 329 1.39 -12.26 22.44
N ASP A 330 0.70 -13.34 22.76
CA ASP A 330 0.29 -13.70 24.12
C ASP A 330 0.16 -15.24 24.24
N HIS A 331 -0.08 -15.73 25.44
CA HIS A 331 -0.34 -17.13 25.73
C HIS A 331 -1.70 -17.33 26.42
N GLU A 332 -2.41 -18.39 26.01
CA GLU A 332 -3.60 -18.87 26.71
C GLU A 332 -3.40 -20.34 27.10
N GLY A 333 -2.91 -20.58 28.31
CA GLY A 333 -2.47 -21.92 28.72
C GLY A 333 -1.22 -22.34 27.93
N ASP A 334 -1.27 -23.49 27.26
CA ASP A 334 -0.18 -23.99 26.39
C ASP A 334 -0.31 -23.48 24.94
N ASP A 335 -1.31 -22.63 24.66
CA ASP A 335 -1.55 -22.08 23.32
C ASP A 335 -0.78 -20.77 23.13
N VAL A 336 -0.22 -20.59 21.94
CA VAL A 336 0.41 -19.35 21.47
C VAL A 336 -0.59 -18.57 20.62
N ILE A 337 -0.80 -17.30 20.95
CA ILE A 337 -1.67 -16.38 20.21
C ILE A 337 -0.81 -15.28 19.59
N ILE A 338 -0.95 -15.02 18.30
CA ILE A 338 -0.22 -13.99 17.56
C ILE A 338 -1.20 -13.16 16.76
N THR A 339 -1.07 -11.85 16.83
CA THR A 339 -1.81 -10.89 16.00
C THR A 339 -0.83 -10.03 15.23
N LEU A 340 -0.97 -10.00 13.91
CA LEU A 340 -0.26 -9.07 13.03
C LEU A 340 -1.28 -8.16 12.36
N THR A 341 -1.06 -6.85 12.42
CA THR A 341 -1.81 -5.88 11.63
C THR A 341 -0.90 -5.21 10.61
N ARG A 342 -1.47 -4.79 9.47
CA ARG A 342 -0.85 -3.89 8.50
C ARG A 342 -1.91 -3.01 7.87
N ASP A 343 -1.53 -1.80 7.49
CA ASP A 343 -2.42 -0.85 6.85
C ASP A 343 -1.90 -0.42 5.47
N TYR A 344 -2.82 -0.08 4.58
CA TYR A 344 -2.57 0.49 3.26
C TYR A 344 -1.62 -0.34 2.38
N LEU A 345 -1.83 -1.67 2.35
CA LEU A 345 -1.11 -2.56 1.44
C LEU A 345 -1.56 -2.36 -0.01
N ARG A 346 -0.66 -2.61 -0.95
CA ARG A 346 -0.82 -2.42 -2.39
C ARG A 346 -0.84 -3.77 -3.12
N PRO A 347 -1.46 -3.82 -4.32
CA PRO A 347 -1.33 -4.98 -5.19
C PRO A 347 0.15 -5.36 -5.40
N ASN A 348 0.43 -6.66 -5.53
CA ASN A 348 1.76 -7.23 -5.74
C ASN A 348 2.70 -7.16 -4.52
N GLN A 349 2.24 -6.66 -3.37
CA GLN A 349 2.93 -6.85 -2.11
C GLN A 349 2.66 -8.24 -1.52
N SER A 350 3.45 -8.63 -0.51
CA SER A 350 3.13 -9.78 0.33
C SER A 350 3.52 -9.55 1.79
N VAL A 351 2.77 -10.17 2.69
CA VAL A 351 3.06 -10.18 4.13
C VAL A 351 3.40 -11.60 4.55
N THR A 352 4.56 -11.78 5.18
CA THR A 352 5.01 -13.08 5.69
C THR A 352 5.13 -13.02 7.21
N LEU A 353 4.36 -13.87 7.90
CA LEU A 353 4.48 -14.14 9.33
C LEU A 353 5.31 -15.40 9.54
N ARG A 354 6.32 -15.38 10.42
CA ARG A 354 7.11 -16.55 10.80
C ARG A 354 7.25 -16.60 12.32
N TRP A 355 7.05 -17.76 12.90
CA TRP A 355 7.18 -17.98 14.34
C TRP A 355 7.92 -19.30 14.61
N THR A 356 8.45 -19.46 15.81
CA THR A 356 9.04 -20.72 16.27
C THR A 356 8.62 -20.97 17.71
N VAL A 357 8.38 -22.23 18.07
CA VAL A 357 7.87 -22.63 19.38
C VAL A 357 8.70 -23.79 19.95
N THR A 358 8.56 -24.06 21.23
CA THR A 358 9.35 -25.10 21.92
C THR A 358 8.89 -26.52 21.65
N ARG A 359 7.58 -26.75 21.47
CA ARG A 359 7.05 -28.05 21.06
C ARG A 359 6.87 -28.05 19.54
N GLU A 360 7.75 -28.76 18.83
CA GLU A 360 7.49 -29.10 17.43
C GLU A 360 6.39 -30.16 17.36
N HIS A 361 5.59 -30.13 16.30
CA HIS A 361 4.47 -31.05 16.09
C HIS A 361 4.95 -32.50 16.16
N ALA A 362 4.38 -33.29 17.07
CA ALA A 362 4.75 -34.69 17.31
C ALA A 362 4.01 -35.68 16.41
#